data_AF-A0A7W0UE92-F1
#
_entry.id   AF-A0A7W0UE92-F1
#
_cell.length_a   1.000
_cell.length_b   1.000
_cell.length_c   1.000
_cell.angle_alpha   90.00
_cell.angle_beta   90.00
_cell.angle_gamma   90.00
#
_symmetry.space_group_name_H-M   'P 1'
#
loop_
_entity.id
_entity.type
_entity.pdbx_description
1 polymer ?
#
loop_
_entity_poly.entity_id
_entity_poly.type
_entity_poly.pdbx_seq_one_letter_code
_entity_poly.pdbx_strand_id
1 'polypeptide(L)'
;MEHWQLSFRQGHDFGRTDNVEVRLLFSGGDHTCSLSFRLDQLASMQEFDRELWLTLDVDDGIGRAVHLAALGLDVELHHIVGDPLGGTAA
;
A
#
# COMPACT_ATOMS: atom_id res chain seq x y z
N MET A 1 -7.65 5.19 15.78
CA MET A 1 -7.91 4.29 14.63
C MET A 1 -9.34 3.73 14.60
N GLU A 2 -10.31 4.23 15.38
CA GLU A 2 -11.65 3.63 15.49
C GLU A 2 -12.48 3.61 14.19
N HIS A 3 -12.10 4.44 13.21
CA HIS A 3 -12.75 4.53 11.89
C HIS A 3 -12.14 3.62 10.82
N TRP A 4 -11.07 2.89 11.14
CA TRP A 4 -10.36 2.03 10.21
C TRP A 4 -10.70 0.57 10.42
N GLN A 5 -11.06 -0.13 9.34
CA GLN A 5 -11.29 -1.56 9.31
C GLN A 5 -10.26 -2.22 8.40
N LEU A 6 -9.58 -3.23 8.94
CA LEU A 6 -8.63 -4.08 8.22
C LEU A 6 -9.30 -5.42 7.93
N SER A 7 -9.27 -5.85 6.67
CA SER A 7 -9.70 -7.19 6.29
C SER A 7 -8.68 -7.88 5.39
N PHE A 8 -8.63 -9.20 5.52
CA PHE A 8 -7.82 -10.09 4.71
C PHE A 8 -8.75 -11.06 3.99
N ARG A 9 -8.45 -11.36 2.73
CA ARG A 9 -9.11 -12.44 2.01
C ARG A 9 -8.11 -13.18 1.13
N GLN A 10 -8.36 -14.47 0.92
CA GLN A 10 -7.74 -15.15 -0.21
C GLN A 10 -8.26 -14.50 -1.48
N GLY A 11 -7.31 -14.08 -2.30
CA GLY A 11 -7.54 -13.31 -3.49
C GLY A 11 -7.36 -14.11 -4.77
N HIS A 12 -7.87 -13.49 -5.82
CA HIS A 12 -7.63 -13.85 -7.21
C HIS A 12 -7.60 -12.60 -8.09
N ASP A 13 -7.70 -11.41 -7.47
CA ASP A 13 -7.56 -10.13 -8.14
C ASP A 13 -6.06 -9.80 -8.29
N PHE A 14 -5.74 -8.70 -8.97
CA PHE A 14 -4.36 -8.28 -9.29
C PHE A 14 -3.60 -9.26 -10.21
N GLY A 15 -4.32 -10.06 -11.01
CA GLY A 15 -3.75 -10.91 -12.05
C GLY A 15 -2.95 -12.11 -11.54
N ARG A 16 -3.07 -12.46 -10.25
CA ARG A 16 -2.45 -13.63 -9.64
C ARG A 16 -3.49 -14.46 -8.91
N THR A 17 -3.41 -15.78 -9.06
CA THR A 17 -4.09 -16.74 -8.19
C THR A 17 -3.28 -16.94 -6.91
N ASP A 18 -3.97 -17.30 -5.82
CA ASP A 18 -3.35 -17.69 -4.54
C ASP A 18 -2.55 -16.59 -3.84
N ASN A 19 -3.04 -15.35 -3.90
CA ASN A 19 -2.53 -14.24 -3.09
C ASN A 19 -3.40 -13.97 -1.86
N VAL A 20 -2.82 -13.28 -0.88
CA VAL A 20 -3.58 -12.66 0.22
C VAL A 20 -3.81 -11.21 -0.15
N GLU A 21 -5.08 -10.82 -0.26
CA GLU A 21 -5.49 -9.44 -0.49
C GLU A 21 -5.81 -8.77 0.84
N VAL A 22 -5.28 -7.57 1.01
CA VAL A 22 -5.51 -6.69 2.16
C VAL A 22 -6.41 -5.55 1.73
N ARG A 23 -7.42 -5.25 2.54
CA ARG A 23 -8.24 -4.04 2.40
C ARG A 23 -8.24 -3.25 3.69
N LEU A 24 -7.90 -1.97 3.58
CA LEU A 24 -8.06 -0.96 4.61
C LEU A 24 -9.24 -0.08 4.20
N LEU A 25 -10.27 -0.01 5.04
CA LEU A 25 -11.45 0.83 4.83
C LEU A 25 -11.53 1.86 5.95
N PHE A 26 -11.50 3.13 5.58
CA PHE A 26 -11.88 4.23 6.46
C PHE A 26 -13.36 4.54 6.25
N SER A 27 -14.09 4.63 7.36
CA SER A 27 -15.47 5.08 7.40
C SER A 27 -15.65 6.10 8.52
N GLY A 28 -15.77 7.39 8.18
CA GLY A 28 -15.91 8.47 9.14
C GLY A 28 -16.70 9.65 8.60
N GLY A 29 -17.63 10.19 9.40
CA GLY A 29 -18.42 11.37 9.07
C GLY A 29 -19.09 11.29 7.69
N ASP A 30 -18.63 12.13 6.77
CA ASP A 30 -19.24 12.38 5.47
C ASP A 30 -18.57 11.63 4.30
N HIS A 31 -17.49 10.88 4.54
CA HIS A 31 -16.77 10.20 3.48
C HIS A 31 -16.24 8.82 3.86
N THR A 32 -15.91 8.06 2.82
CA THR A 32 -15.26 6.77 2.93
C THR A 32 -14.08 6.74 1.98
N CYS A 33 -12.99 6.10 2.39
CA CYS A 33 -11.89 5.80 1.48
C CYS A 33 -11.38 4.39 1.76
N SER A 34 -10.82 3.75 0.74
CA SER A 34 -10.25 2.42 0.91
C SER A 34 -8.98 2.24 0.11
N LEU A 35 -8.06 1.49 0.68
CA LEU A 35 -6.86 0.99 0.02
C LEU A 35 -6.95 -0.52 -0.07
N SER A 36 -6.72 -1.06 -1.27
CA SER A 36 -6.59 -2.50 -1.50
C SER A 36 -5.22 -2.78 -2.11
N PHE A 37 -4.51 -3.77 -1.57
CA PHE A 37 -3.20 -4.19 -2.05
C PHE A 37 -3.00 -5.69 -1.78
N ARG A 38 -2.03 -6.30 -2.46
CA ARG A 38 -1.61 -7.67 -2.12
C ARG A 38 -0.67 -7.60 -0.92
N LEU A 39 -0.79 -8.54 0.03
CA LEU A 39 0.07 -8.55 1.22
C LEU A 39 1.57 -8.64 0.85
N ASP A 40 1.92 -9.32 -0.25
CA ASP A 40 3.30 -9.43 -0.74
C ASP A 40 3.87 -8.12 -1.29
N GLN A 41 3.03 -7.10 -1.52
CA GLN A 41 3.48 -5.76 -1.89
C GLN A 41 3.88 -4.92 -0.69
N LEU A 42 3.56 -5.32 0.55
CA LEU A 42 3.91 -4.52 1.73
C LEU A 42 5.41 -4.65 2.02
N ALA A 43 6.17 -3.61 1.66
CA ALA A 43 7.61 -3.55 1.86
C ALA A 43 7.96 -3.15 3.30
N SER A 44 7.28 -2.14 3.84
CA SER A 44 7.44 -1.72 5.23
C SER A 44 6.18 -1.08 5.80
N MET A 45 6.07 -1.14 7.12
CA MET A 45 5.01 -0.50 7.91
C MET A 45 5.65 0.20 9.11
N GLN A 46 5.28 1.47 9.31
CA GLN A 46 5.71 2.26 10.46
C GLN A 46 4.48 2.84 11.16
N GLU A 47 4.36 2.54 12.45
CA GLU A 47 3.30 3.06 13.31
C GLU A 47 3.80 4.28 14.09
N PHE A 48 2.98 5.32 14.11
CA PHE A 48 3.10 6.48 14.98
C PHE A 48 1.81 6.60 15.81
N ASP A 49 1.82 7.43 16.85
CA ASP A 49 0.74 7.52 17.86
C ASP A 49 -0.69 7.32 17.32
N ARG A 50 -1.05 8.02 16.24
CA ARG A 50 -2.39 7.91 15.62
C ARG A 50 -2.35 7.75 14.11
N GLU A 51 -1.20 7.36 13.56
CA GLU A 51 -0.93 7.35 12.13
C GLU A 51 -0.21 6.06 11.74
N LEU A 52 -0.48 5.57 10.53
CA LEU A 52 0.19 4.41 9.97
C LEU A 52 0.76 4.74 8.60
N TRP A 53 2.06 4.53 8.42
CA TRP A 53 2.75 4.70 7.16
C TRP A 53 3.05 3.34 6.56
N LEU A 54 2.60 3.12 5.33
CA LEU A 54 2.84 1.91 4.55
C LEU A 54 3.69 2.25 3.33
N THR A 55 4.68 1.42 3.06
CA THR A 55 5.42 1.44 1.80
C THR A 55 5.05 0.19 1.02
N LEU A 56 4.55 0.38 -0.19
CA LEU A 56 4.16 -0.70 -1.09
C LEU A 56 5.12 -0.77 -2.28
N ASP A 57 5.68 -1.94 -2.53
CA ASP A 57 6.48 -2.25 -3.71
C ASP A 57 5.59 -2.78 -4.84
N VAL A 58 5.80 -2.24 -6.04
CA VAL A 58 5.13 -2.67 -7.26
C VAL A 58 6.18 -3.10 -8.26
N ASP A 59 5.95 -4.24 -8.91
CA ASP A 59 6.89 -4.90 -9.85
C ASP A 59 7.39 -4.00 -11.01
N ASP A 60 6.79 -2.82 -11.20
CA ASP A 60 7.11 -1.83 -12.25
C ASP A 60 7.98 -0.65 -11.73
N GLY A 61 8.61 -0.78 -10.56
CA GLY A 61 9.47 0.27 -10.00
C GLY A 61 8.71 1.51 -9.48
N ILE A 62 7.39 1.42 -9.30
CA ILE A 62 6.59 2.48 -8.68
C ILE A 62 6.42 2.14 -7.20
N GLY A 63 7.18 2.82 -6.34
CA GLY A 63 6.94 2.78 -4.90
C GLY A 63 5.71 3.60 -4.54
N ARG A 64 4.83 3.09 -3.68
CA ARG A 64 3.70 3.85 -3.15
C ARG A 64 3.87 4.04 -1.65
N ALA A 65 3.92 5.29 -1.21
CA ALA A 65 3.82 5.61 0.21
C ALA A 65 2.37 5.94 0.52
N VAL A 66 1.84 5.32 1.56
CA VAL A 66 0.47 5.49 1.98
C VAL A 66 0.47 5.88 3.45
N HIS A 67 -0.08 7.04 3.73
CA HIS A 67 -0.29 7.54 5.08
C HIS A 67 -1.77 7.41 5.45
N LEU A 68 -2.05 6.59 6.47
CA LEU A 68 -3.37 6.47 7.08
C LEU A 68 -3.47 7.49 8.21
N ALA A 69 -4.14 8.60 7.91
CA ALA A 69 -4.40 9.68 8.84
C ALA A 69 -5.71 9.46 9.61
N ALA A 70 -5.95 10.31 10.61
CA ALA A 70 -7.17 10.27 11.42
C ALA A 70 -8.46 10.53 10.61
N LEU A 71 -8.37 11.22 9.47
CA LEU A 71 -9.50 11.63 8.65
C LEU A 71 -9.52 10.97 7.26
N GLY A 72 -8.66 10.00 6.98
CA GLY A 72 -8.62 9.33 5.68
C GLY A 72 -7.21 9.01 5.21
N LEU A 73 -7.03 8.98 3.89
CA LEU A 73 -5.84 8.45 3.23
C LEU A 73 -5.11 9.55 2.48
N ASP A 74 -3.80 9.66 2.69
CA ASP A 74 -2.89 10.37 1.81
C ASP A 74 -2.04 9.34 1.05
N VAL A 75 -1.96 9.46 -0.28
CA VAL A 75 -1.20 8.55 -1.14
C VAL A 75 -0.19 9.34 -1.94
N GLU A 76 1.07 8.97 -1.81
CA GLU A 76 2.15 9.47 -2.65
C GLU A 76 2.63 8.37 -3.61
N LEU A 77 2.72 8.73 -4.88
CA LEU A 77 3.19 7.85 -5.94
C LEU A 77 4.59 8.30 -6.36
N HIS A 78 5.58 7.44 -6.12
CA HIS A 78 6.96 7.68 -6.49
C HIS A 78 7.32 6.78 -7.66
N HIS A 79 7.60 7.37 -8.82
CA HIS A 79 8.19 6.62 -9.92
C HIS A 79 9.70 6.53 -9.69
N ILE A 80 10.19 5.34 -9.36
CA ILE A 80 11.62 5.10 -9.16
C ILE A 80 12.25 4.86 -10.53
N VAL A 81 12.73 5.94 -11.16
CA VAL A 81 13.55 5.82 -12.36
C VAL A 81 14.95 5.38 -11.94
N GLY A 82 15.26 4.11 -12.15
CA GLY A 82 16.60 3.55 -12.01
C GLY A 82 16.82 2.47 -13.07
N ASP A 83 17.97 2.50 -13.74
CA ASP A 83 18.35 1.47 -14.69
C ASP A 83 18.48 0.11 -13.96
N PRO A 84 17.72 -0.95 -14.34
CA PRO A 84 17.88 -2.26 -13.70
C PRO A 84 19.28 -2.84 -13.93
N LEU A 85 20.04 -2.35 -14.92
CA LEU A 85 21.36 -2.87 -15.29
C LEU A 85 22.26 -1.77 -15.90
N GLY A 86 22.58 -0.73 -15.13
CA GLY A 86 23.54 0.29 -15.53
C GLY A 86 25.01 -0.09 -15.29
N GLY A 87 25.54 -1.04 -16.07
CA GLY A 87 26.97 -1.14 -16.37
C GLY A 87 27.76 -2.29 -15.71
N THR A 88 27.75 -3.46 -16.35
CA THR A 88 28.89 -4.38 -16.26
C THR A 88 29.90 -4.08 -17.37
N ALA A 89 31.18 -4.15 -16.98
CA ALA A 89 32.40 -4.27 -17.79
C ALA A 89 32.97 -2.97 -18.41
N ALA A 90 33.91 -2.37 -17.68
CA ALA A 90 35.19 -1.93 -18.24
C ALA A 90 36.30 -2.71 -17.54
#